data_AF-A0A1K2EFY7-F1
#
_entry.id   AF-A0A1K2EFY7-F1
#
_cell.length_a   1.000
_cell.length_b   1.000
_cell.length_c   1.000
_cell.angle_alpha   90.00
_cell.angle_beta   90.00
_cell.angle_gamma   90.00
#
_symmetry.space_group_name_H-M   'P 1'
#
loop_
_entity.id
_entity.type
_entity.pdbx_description
1 polymer ?
#
loop_
_entity_poly.entity_id
_entity_poly.type
_entity_poly.pdbx_seq_one_letter_code
_entity_poly.pdbx_strand_id
1 'polypeptide(L)'
;MADRGLARDLIDVQAATDRWNPVELEELGRRHARDSFDLSELQARLSGADWIDDTEFAAYGLDERAIAGLRQWAQTWADDIGERLHELEAPHED
;
A
#
# COMPACT_ATOMS: atom_id res chain seq x y z
N MET A 1 -8.89 -16.43 4.10
CA MET A 1 -10.04 -15.73 4.75
C MET A 1 -9.59 -14.51 5.55
N ALA A 2 -8.28 -14.22 5.67
CA ALA A 2 -7.80 -12.94 6.19
C ALA A 2 -7.63 -11.88 5.07
N ASP A 3 -7.61 -12.33 3.81
CA ASP A 3 -7.18 -11.57 2.64
C ASP A 3 -8.23 -10.56 2.15
N ARG A 4 -9.52 -10.80 2.42
CA ARG A 4 -10.60 -9.82 2.11
C ARG A 4 -10.46 -8.50 2.83
N GLY A 5 -9.92 -8.53 4.06
CA GLY A 5 -9.69 -7.33 4.85
C GLY A 5 -8.60 -6.46 4.22
N LEU A 6 -7.52 -7.11 3.76
CA LEU A 6 -6.43 -6.46 3.03
C LEU A 6 -6.87 -5.90 1.69
N ALA A 7 -7.66 -6.66 0.90
CA ALA A 7 -8.17 -6.20 -0.38
C ALA A 7 -9.02 -4.93 -0.24
N ARG A 8 -9.91 -4.89 0.76
CA ARG A 8 -10.73 -3.71 1.05
C ARG A 8 -9.90 -2.51 1.47
N ASP A 9 -8.94 -2.73 2.38
CA ASP A 9 -8.08 -1.66 2.88
C ASP A 9 -7.29 -1.02 1.73
N LEU A 10 -6.72 -1.84 0.84
CA LEU A 10 -6.06 -1.36 -0.38
C LEU A 10 -6.98 -0.53 -1.28
N ILE A 11 -8.22 -0.97 -1.48
CA ILE A 11 -9.21 -0.21 -2.28
C ILE A 11 -9.54 1.13 -1.59
N ASP A 12 -9.79 1.11 -0.28
CA ASP A 12 -10.12 2.31 0.49
C ASP A 12 -8.95 3.31 0.47
N VAL A 13 -7.70 2.84 0.60
CA VAL A 13 -6.49 3.69 0.54
C VAL A 13 -6.24 4.21 -0.88
N GLN A 14 -6.42 3.39 -1.91
CA GLN A 14 -6.26 3.85 -3.30
C GLN A 14 -7.31 4.91 -3.65
N ALA A 15 -8.57 4.74 -3.24
CA ALA A 15 -9.58 5.77 -3.40
C ALA A 15 -9.23 7.06 -2.62
N ALA A 16 -8.59 6.92 -1.47
CA ALA A 16 -8.10 8.03 -0.66
C ALA A 16 -6.98 8.83 -1.36
N THR A 17 -6.17 8.19 -2.23
CA THR A 17 -5.12 8.90 -3.02
C THR A 17 -5.65 9.90 -4.04
N ASP A 18 -6.92 9.79 -4.46
CA ASP A 18 -7.54 10.81 -5.32
C ASP A 18 -7.65 12.16 -4.59
N ARG A 19 -7.72 12.11 -3.25
CA ARG A 19 -7.92 13.29 -2.39
C ARG A 19 -6.68 13.69 -1.59
N TRP A 20 -5.76 12.77 -1.33
CA TRP A 20 -4.60 12.99 -0.47
C TRP A 20 -3.32 12.44 -1.10
N ASN A 21 -2.22 13.15 -0.89
CA ASN A 21 -0.92 12.70 -1.37
C ASN A 21 -0.41 11.52 -0.53
N PRO A 22 0.51 10.67 -1.06
CA PRO A 22 1.05 9.51 -0.33
C PRO A 22 1.59 9.84 1.07
N VAL A 23 2.27 10.99 1.20
CA VAL A 23 2.79 11.49 2.49
C VAL A 23 1.67 11.80 3.49
N GLU A 24 0.54 12.33 3.03
CA GLU A 24 -0.62 12.60 3.88
C GLU A 24 -1.31 11.31 4.33
N LEU A 25 -1.30 10.28 3.48
CA LEU A 25 -1.79 8.95 3.84
C LEU A 25 -0.87 8.26 4.87
N GLU A 26 0.45 8.40 4.74
CA GLU A 26 1.40 7.95 5.76
C GLU A 26 1.14 8.66 7.11
N GLU A 27 0.88 9.97 7.09
CA GLU A 27 0.54 10.72 8.31
C GLU A 27 -0.81 10.27 8.91
N LEU A 28 -1.80 9.99 8.07
CA LEU A 28 -3.10 9.44 8.51
C LEU A 28 -2.91 8.07 9.17
N GLY A 29 -2.09 7.20 8.57
CA GLY A 29 -1.70 5.92 9.13
C GLY A 29 -1.01 6.07 10.50
N ARG A 30 -0.03 6.97 10.61
CA ARG A 30 0.62 7.28 11.90
C ARG A 30 -0.34 7.87 12.94
N ARG A 31 -1.34 8.65 12.54
CA ARG A 31 -2.31 9.22 13.49
C ARG A 31 -3.30 8.16 14.00
N HIS A 32 -3.67 7.19 13.16
CA HIS A 32 -4.63 6.14 13.51
C HIS A 32 -3.99 4.91 14.19
N ALA A 33 -2.76 4.57 13.81
CA ALA A 33 -2.00 3.42 14.31
C ALA A 33 -0.70 3.87 14.99
N ARG A 34 -0.82 4.84 15.91
CA ARG A 34 0.27 5.63 16.50
C ARG A 34 1.48 4.87 17.06
N ASP A 35 1.30 3.61 17.48
CA ASP A 35 2.35 2.72 18.00
C ASP A 35 2.59 1.46 17.13
N SER A 36 1.87 1.30 16.02
CA SER A 36 1.92 0.09 15.18
C SER A 36 2.12 0.37 13.69
N PHE A 37 2.16 1.65 13.30
CA PHE A 37 2.43 2.03 11.92
C PHE A 37 3.93 2.02 11.67
N ASP A 38 4.37 1.12 10.80
CA ASP A 38 5.76 1.01 10.36
C ASP A 38 5.82 1.07 8.82
N LEU A 39 6.79 1.84 8.29
CA LEU A 39 6.96 2.02 6.85
C LEU A 39 7.35 0.71 6.15
N SER A 40 8.17 -0.13 6.78
CA SER A 40 8.52 -1.45 6.24
C SER A 40 7.32 -2.40 6.23
N GLU A 41 6.45 -2.33 7.24
CA GLU A 41 5.24 -3.15 7.28
C GLU A 41 4.20 -2.68 6.26
N LEU A 42 4.10 -1.37 6.01
CA LEU A 42 3.30 -0.82 4.92
C LEU A 42 3.83 -1.28 3.55
N GLN A 43 5.15 -1.19 3.33
CA GLN A 43 5.79 -1.64 2.10
C GLN A 43 5.54 -3.14 1.84
N ALA A 44 5.69 -3.98 2.87
CA ALA A 44 5.38 -5.41 2.78
C ALA A 44 3.90 -5.69 2.45
N ARG A 45 2.96 -4.91 3.03
CA ARG A 45 1.54 -5.02 2.70
C ARG A 45 1.24 -4.63 1.25
N LEU A 46 1.83 -3.54 0.77
CA LEU A 46 1.64 -3.06 -0.61
C LEU A 46 2.23 -4.04 -1.63
N SER A 47 3.46 -4.54 -1.42
CA SER A 47 4.03 -5.61 -2.26
C SER A 47 3.23 -6.91 -2.17
N GLY A 48 2.65 -7.18 -0.99
CA GLY A 48 1.76 -8.32 -0.75
C GLY A 48 0.47 -8.31 -1.58
N ALA A 49 0.06 -7.15 -2.10
CA ALA A 49 -1.15 -6.99 -2.90
C ALA A 49 -1.14 -7.83 -4.18
N ASP A 50 0.03 -8.16 -4.73
CA ASP A 50 0.14 -9.01 -5.92
C ASP A 50 -0.24 -10.48 -5.65
N TRP A 51 -0.19 -10.91 -4.39
CA TRP A 51 -0.53 -12.29 -4.01
C TRP A 51 -2.01 -12.46 -3.65
N ILE A 52 -2.78 -11.36 -3.57
CA ILE A 52 -4.22 -11.40 -3.31
C ILE A 52 -4.92 -11.92 -4.58
N ASP A 53 -5.91 -12.79 -4.41
CA ASP A 53 -6.67 -13.33 -5.55
C ASP A 53 -7.57 -12.26 -6.18
N ASP A 54 -7.62 -12.21 -7.51
CA ASP A 54 -8.47 -11.27 -8.25
C ASP A 54 -9.95 -11.40 -7.88
N THR A 55 -10.40 -12.59 -7.49
CA THR A 55 -11.78 -12.84 -7.02
C THR A 55 -12.11 -12.02 -5.76
N GLU A 56 -11.11 -11.76 -4.91
CA GLU A 56 -11.32 -11.00 -3.67
C GLU A 56 -11.48 -9.51 -3.97
N PHE A 57 -10.84 -8.98 -5.01
CA PHE A 57 -11.10 -7.62 -5.51
C PHE A 57 -12.40 -7.55 -6.33
N ALA A 58 -12.69 -8.56 -7.15
CA ALA A 58 -13.93 -8.66 -7.91
C ALA A 58 -15.18 -8.75 -7.02
N ALA A 59 -15.05 -9.30 -5.81
CA ALA A 59 -16.11 -9.28 -4.79
C ALA A 59 -16.53 -7.86 -4.38
N TYR A 60 -15.66 -6.86 -4.56
CA TYR A 60 -15.94 -5.44 -4.36
C TYR A 60 -16.37 -4.72 -5.65
N GLY A 61 -16.52 -5.43 -6.76
CA GLY A 61 -16.97 -4.90 -8.05
C GLY A 61 -15.88 -4.31 -8.94
N LEU A 62 -14.60 -4.60 -8.67
CA LEU A 62 -13.51 -4.20 -9.55
C LEU A 62 -13.38 -5.16 -10.74
N ASP A 63 -13.33 -4.62 -11.95
CA ASP A 63 -12.96 -5.37 -13.15
C ASP A 63 -11.45 -5.62 -13.22
N GLU A 64 -11.02 -6.61 -14.01
CA GLU A 64 -9.60 -6.99 -14.20
C GLU A 64 -8.67 -5.81 -14.49
N ARG A 65 -9.13 -4.81 -15.26
CA ARG A 65 -8.37 -3.59 -15.54
C ARG A 65 -8.17 -2.71 -14.31
N ALA A 66 -9.20 -2.57 -13.48
CA ALA A 66 -9.13 -1.81 -12.24
C ALA A 66 -8.23 -2.53 -11.23
N ILE A 67 -8.30 -3.87 -11.18
CA ILE A 67 -7.41 -4.69 -10.35
C ILE A 67 -5.95 -4.52 -10.78
N ALA A 68 -5.65 -4.60 -12.08
CA ALA A 68 -4.30 -4.38 -12.59
C ALA A 68 -3.78 -2.96 -12.28
N GLY A 69 -4.63 -1.94 -12.41
CA GLY A 69 -4.29 -0.57 -12.04
C GLY A 69 -4.01 -0.40 -10.54
N LEU A 70 -4.82 -1.02 -9.68
CA LEU A 70 -4.64 -1.04 -8.24
C LEU A 70 -3.31 -1.70 -7.85
N ARG A 71 -3.00 -2.86 -8.44
CA ARG A 71 -1.73 -3.57 -8.22
C ARG A 71 -0.54 -2.73 -8.65
N GLN A 72 -0.60 -2.11 -9.83
CA GLN A 72 0.48 -1.27 -10.34
C GLN A 72 0.71 -0.04 -9.44
N TRP A 73 -0.37 0.60 -8.99
CA TRP A 73 -0.32 1.70 -8.04
C TRP A 73 0.33 1.26 -6.71
N ALA A 74 -0.09 0.11 -6.17
CA ALA A 74 0.45 -0.43 -4.92
C ALA A 74 1.95 -0.75 -5.05
N GLN A 75 2.38 -1.36 -6.16
CA GLN A 75 3.79 -1.64 -6.43
C GLN A 75 4.62 -0.36 -6.55
N THR A 76 4.13 0.63 -7.30
CA THR A 76 4.85 1.90 -7.47
C THR A 76 5.11 2.59 -6.13
N TRP A 77 4.14 2.54 -5.21
CA TRP A 77 4.32 3.09 -3.88
C TRP A 77 5.20 2.22 -2.99
N ALA A 78 5.10 0.89 -3.09
CA ALA A 78 5.98 -0.03 -2.38
C ALA A 78 7.45 0.16 -2.79
N ASP A 79 7.71 0.39 -4.08
CA ASP A 79 9.04 0.69 -4.62
C ASP A 79 9.57 2.03 -4.09
N ASP A 80 8.76 3.10 -4.06
CA ASP A 80 9.12 4.40 -3.48
C ASP A 80 9.50 4.27 -2.00
N ILE A 81 8.69 3.56 -1.21
CA ILE A 81 9.00 3.31 0.19
C ILE A 81 10.25 2.45 0.32
N GLY A 82 10.42 1.43 -0.52
CA GLY A 82 11.59 0.56 -0.53
C GLY A 82 12.89 1.32 -0.80
N GLU A 83 12.88 2.24 -1.77
CA GLU A 83 14.01 3.13 -2.07
C GLU A 83 14.34 4.02 -0.85
N ARG A 84 13.34 4.68 -0.26
CA ARG A 84 13.52 5.53 0.93
C ARG A 84 14.04 4.77 2.14
N LEU A 85 13.58 3.53 2.35
CA LEU A 85 14.08 2.66 3.41
C LEU A 85 15.54 2.27 3.15
N HIS A 86 15.86 1.88 1.92
CA HIS A 86 17.23 1.54 1.54
C HIS A 86 18.20 2.72 1.72
N GLU A 87 17.78 3.94 1.35
CA GLU A 87 18.53 5.18 1.58
C GLU A 87 18.72 5.50 3.07
N LEU A 88 17.74 5.15 3.93
CA LEU A 88 17.85 5.34 5.38
C LEU A 88 18.82 4.34 6.03
N GLU A 89 18.91 3.13 5.47
CA GLU A 89 19.76 2.04 5.94
C GLU A 89 21.22 2.16 5.47
N ALA A 90 21.44 2.76 4.29
CA ALA A 90 22.77 3.08 3.81
C ALA A 90 23.29 4.33 4.53
N PRO A 91 24.27 4.21 5.47
CA PRO A 91 24.88 5.41 6.03
C PRO A 91 25.47 6.23 4.87
N HIS A 92 25.19 7.54 4.82
CA HIS A 92 25.95 8.45 3.97
C HIS A 92 27.44 8.30 4.35
N GLU A 93 28.18 7.53 3.54
CA GLU A 93 29.64 7.50 3.58
C GLU A 93 30.13 8.84 2.99
N ASP A 94 30.22 9.86 3.84
CA ASP A 94 30.94 11.13 3.59
C ASP A 94 32.46 10.94 3.83
#